data_AF-A0A6N7AM67-F1
#
_entry.id   AF-A0A6N7AM67-F1
#
_cell.length_a   1.000
_cell.length_b   1.000
_cell.length_c   1.000
_cell.angle_alpha   90.00
_cell.angle_beta   90.00
_cell.angle_gamma   90.00
#
_symmetry.space_group_name_H-M   'P 1'
#
loop_
_entity.id
_entity.type
_entity.pdbx_description
1 polymer ?
#
loop_
_entity_poly.entity_id
_entity_poly.type
_entity_poly.pdbx_seq_one_letter_code
_entity_poly.pdbx_strand_id
1 'polypeptide(L)' 'MPLRTVQGLDVLEDDFVLEKPVHFTPTFVVIENRREVGRITGYHGDAAFWEMLDYILLTLSSPTVGN' A
#
# COMPACT_ATOMS: atom_id res chain seq x y z
N MET A 1 -9.03 -8.61 -3.77
CA MET A 1 -8.13 -8.90 -2.62
C MET A 1 -8.85 -8.55 -1.33
N PRO A 2 -8.75 -9.34 -0.24
CA PRO A 2 -9.43 -9.01 1.01
C PRO A 2 -8.66 -7.91 1.78
N LEU A 3 -9.37 -6.86 2.20
CA LEU A 3 -8.85 -5.81 3.09
C LEU A 3 -8.67 -6.37 4.51
N ARG A 4 -7.51 -6.14 5.13
CA ARG A 4 -7.22 -6.49 6.53
C ARG A 4 -6.96 -5.22 7.33
N THR A 5 -7.52 -5.13 8.54
CA THR A 5 -7.23 -4.03 9.48
C THR A 5 -6.29 -4.55 10.56
N VAL A 6 -5.19 -3.85 10.82
CA VAL A 6 -4.24 -4.16 11.89
C VAL A 6 -4.36 -3.07 12.96
N GLN A 7 -4.47 -3.48 14.23
CA GLN A 7 -4.49 -2.56 15.37
C GLN A 7 -3.07 -2.46 15.94
N GLY A 8 -2.47 -1.26 15.88
CA GLY A 8 -1.09 -1.02 16.29
C GLY A 8 -0.09 -1.03 15.12
N LEU A 9 1.18 -0.71 15.43
CA LEU A 9 2.29 -0.69 14.47
C LEU A 9 3.06 -2.01 14.39
N ASP A 10 2.67 -3.02 15.19
CA ASP A 10 3.10 -4.41 15.06
C ASP A 10 2.40 -5.03 13.84
N VAL A 11 2.68 -4.44 12.69
CA VAL A 11 2.35 -5.00 11.40
C VAL A 11 3.21 -6.24 11.27
N LEU A 12 2.60 -7.41 11.51
CA LEU A 12 3.21 -8.73 11.54
C LEU A 12 4.30 -8.86 10.46
N GLU A 13 5.55 -8.59 10.83
CA GLU A 13 6.70 -8.61 9.93
C GLU A 13 6.86 -10.01 9.27
N ASP A 14 6.26 -11.02 9.91
CA ASP A 14 6.18 -12.41 9.43
C ASP A 14 5.29 -12.61 8.20
N ASP A 15 4.35 -11.72 7.88
CA ASP A 15 3.39 -11.91 6.78
C ASP A 15 3.75 -11.13 5.50
N PHE A 16 4.49 -10.02 5.61
CA PHE A 16 4.90 -9.20 4.47
C PHE A 16 6.03 -8.23 4.84
N VAL A 17 6.82 -7.86 3.84
CA VAL A 17 7.96 -6.95 3.99
C VAL A 17 7.53 -5.53 3.61
N LEU A 18 7.50 -4.64 4.61
CA LEU A 18 7.32 -3.21 4.39
C LEU A 18 8.62 -2.56 3.89
N GLU A 19 8.49 -1.54 3.04
CA GLU A 19 9.62 -0.73 2.58
C GLU A 19 10.14 0.17 3.72
N LYS A 20 9.25 0.62 4.60
CA LYS A 20 9.55 1.48 5.76
C LYS A 20 8.54 1.30 6.87
N PRO A 21 8.88 1.61 8.14
CA PRO A 21 7.92 1.61 9.23
C PRO A 21 6.73 2.52 8.95
N VAL A 22 5.57 2.19 9.51
CA VAL A 22 4.42 3.09 9.52
C VAL A 22 4.55 3.98 10.76
N HIS A 23 4.34 5.29 10.61
CA HIS A 23 4.43 6.24 11.74
C HIS A 23 3.15 7.04 11.95
N PHE A 24 2.28 7.09 10.93
CA PHE A 24 1.06 7.88 10.93
C PHE A 24 -0.12 7.00 10.58
N THR A 25 -1.24 7.21 11.26
CA THR A 25 -2.49 6.48 11.01
C THR A 25 -3.60 7.45 10.59
N PRO A 26 -4.51 7.04 9.68
CA PRO A 26 -4.46 5.79 8.92
C PRO A 26 -3.33 5.80 7.88
N THR A 27 -2.75 4.63 7.60
CA THR A 27 -1.88 4.39 6.44
C THR A 27 -2.38 3.14 5.74
N PHE A 28 -2.56 3.22 4.43
CA PHE A 28 -2.97 2.10 3.58
C PHE A 28 -1.75 1.62 2.80
N VAL A 29 -1.37 0.36 2.96
CA VAL A 29 -0.22 -0.24 2.28
C VAL A 29 -0.72 -1.23 1.23
N VAL A 30 -0.24 -1.11 0.01
CA VAL A 30 -0.50 -2.05 -1.10
C VAL A 30 0.62 -3.08 -1.10
N ILE A 31 0.23 -4.36 -1.01
CA ILE A 31 1.15 -5.50 -0.96
C ILE A 31 0.94 -6.36 -2.20
N GLU A 32 2.03 -6.69 -2.89
CA GLU A 32 2.07 -7.69 -3.95
C GLU A 32 3.23 -8.65 -3.68
N ASN A 33 3.02 -9.96 -3.85
CA ASN A 33 4.06 -10.98 -3.61
C ASN A 33 4.75 -10.85 -2.24
N ARG A 34 3.97 -10.53 -1.19
CA ARG A 34 4.43 -10.31 0.21
C ARG A 34 5.41 -9.13 0.36
N ARG A 35 5.48 -8.23 -0.62
CA ARG A 35 6.27 -7.00 -0.54
C ARG A 35 5.38 -5.79 -0.72
N GLU A 36 5.71 -4.74 -0.01
CA GLU A 36 5.13 -3.43 -0.28
C GLU A 36 5.48 -2.95 -1.67
N VAL A 37 4.45 -2.47 -2.37
CA VAL A 37 4.55 -1.91 -3.73
C VAL A 37 4.00 -0.49 -3.82
N GLY A 38 3.43 0.02 -2.72
CA GLY A 38 2.97 1.41 -2.61
C GLY A 38 2.24 1.63 -1.30
N ARG A 39 2.07 2.91 -0.90
CA ARG A 39 1.26 3.27 0.27
C ARG A 39 0.63 4.64 0.15
N ILE A 40 -0.45 4.85 0.90
CA ILE A 40 -1.16 6.12 1.10
C ILE A 40 -1.07 6.46 2.59
N THR A 41 -0.46 7.59 2.92
CA THR A 41 -0.32 8.06 4.31
C THR A 41 -1.36 9.13 4.61
N GLY A 42 -2.10 8.96 5.70
CA GLY A 42 -3.23 9.81 6.03
C GLY A 42 -4.49 9.45 5.23
N TYR A 43 -5.60 10.11 5.57
CA TYR A 43 -6.85 9.95 4.87
C TYR A 43 -7.50 11.33 4.67
N HIS A 44 -7.58 11.74 3.41
CA HIS A 44 -8.08 13.06 2.99
C HIS A 44 -9.48 12.99 2.37
N GLY A 45 -10.22 11.91 2.64
CA GLY A 45 -11.54 11.62 2.07
C GLY A 45 -11.49 10.63 0.90
N ASP A 46 -12.66 10.11 0.53
CA ASP A 46 -12.79 8.99 -0.40
C ASP A 46 -12.25 9.28 -1.80
N ALA A 47 -12.56 10.45 -2.37
CA ALA A 47 -12.12 10.79 -3.72
C ALA A 47 -10.59 10.77 -3.85
N ALA A 48 -9.90 11.44 -2.92
CA ALA A 48 -8.45 11.47 -2.88
C ALA A 48 -7.86 10.07 -2.65
N PHE A 49 -8.48 9.25 -1.80
CA PHE A 49 -8.05 7.88 -1.57
C PHE A 49 -8.09 7.04 -2.86
N TRP A 50 -9.20 7.08 -3.59
CA TRP A 50 -9.36 6.30 -4.83
C TRP A 50 -8.43 6.78 -5.94
N GLU A 51 -8.24 8.09 -6.12
CA GLU A 51 -7.28 8.65 -7.08
C GLU A 51 -5.84 8.18 -6.81
N MET A 52 -5.42 8.19 -5.54
CA MET A 52 -4.08 7.73 -5.15
C MET A 52 -3.93 6.21 -5.31
N LEU A 53 -4.97 5.44 -5.02
CA LEU A 53 -4.95 3.99 -5.22
C LEU A 53 -4.83 3.64 -6.71
N ASP A 54 -5.63 4.28 -7.57
CA ASP A 54 -5.58 4.08 -9.02
C ASP A 54 -4.19 4.38 -9.57
N TYR A 55 -3.55 5.46 -9.10
CA TYR A 55 -2.18 5.80 -9.47
C TYR A 55 -1.18 4.69 -9.11
N ILE A 56 -1.27 4.12 -7.91
CA ILE A 56 -0.39 3.02 -7.48
C ILE A 56 -0.61 1.81 -8.39
N LEU A 57 -1.88 1.42 -8.62
CA LEU A 57 -2.22 0.24 -9.42
C LEU A 57 -1.82 0.37 -10.89
N LEU A 58 -1.97 1.56 -11.49
CA LEU A 58 -1.55 1.83 -12.87
C LEU A 58 -0.02 1.71 -13.03
N THR A 59 0.72 2.19 -12.03
CA THR A 59 2.19 2.12 -12.02
C THR A 59 2.67 0.67 -11.98
N LEU A 60 1.99 -0.21 -11.25
CA LEU A 60 2.31 -1.65 -11.18
C LEU A 60 1.95 -2.40 -12.46
N SER A 61 0.93 -1.93 -13.18
CA SER A 61 0.41 -2.55 -14.40
C SER A 61 1.22 -2.22 -15.65
N SER A 62 2.18 -1.28 -15.56
CA SER A 62 3.01 -0.92 -16.70
C SER A 62 3.99 -2.07 -16.98
N PRO A 63 3.85 -2.83 -18.09
CA PRO A 63 4.88 -3.77 -18.47
C PRO A 63 6.12 -2.93 -18.70
N THR A 64 7.20 -3.24 -17.99
CA THR A 64 8.53 -2.77 -18.39
C THR A 64 8.68 -3.12 -19.86
N VAL A 65 8.63 -2.12 -20.74
CA VAL A 65 9.01 -2.27 -22.15
C VAL A 65 10.49 -2.63 -22.11
N GLY A 66 10.75 -3.93 -22.11
CA GLY A 66 12.07 -4.51 -22.22
C GLY A 66 12.57 -4.40 -23.65
N ASN A 67 13.85 -4.01 -23.75
CA ASN A 67 14.67 -3.84 -24.95
C ASN A 67 14.46 -4.86 -26.08
#